data_AF-A0A9N7LT79-F1
#
_entry.id   AF-A0A9N7LT79-F1
#
_cell.length_a   1.000
_cell.length_b   1.000
_cell.length_c   1.000
_cell.angle_alpha   90.00
_cell.angle_beta   90.00
_cell.angle_gamma   90.00
#
_symmetry.space_group_name_H-M   'P 1'
#
loop_
_entity.id
_entity.type
_entity.pdbx_description
1 polymer ?
#
loop_
_entity_poly.entity_id
_entity_poly.type
_entity_poly.pdbx_seq_one_letter_code
_entity_poly.pdbx_strand_id
1 'polypeptide(L)'
;MDIAGLSSYDYLLQRVATGRLRLVLLLSPPRTGSTALANALARHGQVDAVVTEPAGQYHLRADARVVETFGLIADAVAAVGPCPASRPAVVLIKETAQHIGPDREWRAWRAIIDKTLVLVRQPALALESLILMTLGLADLLSGGSEARPRLWLSPAGRATCPPRWADLLGGLPGTAARGTRLQRIR
;
A
#
# COMPACT_ATOMS: atom_id res chain seq x y z
N MET A 1 -4.56 -23.24 -6.48
CA MET A 1 -4.03 -23.77 -5.21
C MET A 1 -4.97 -23.36 -4.08
N ASP A 2 -5.27 -24.27 -3.16
CA ASP A 2 -5.99 -23.89 -1.93
C ASP A 2 -4.99 -23.28 -0.94
N ILE A 3 -5.31 -22.10 -0.41
CA ILE A 3 -4.46 -21.43 0.60
C ILE A 3 -4.78 -22.00 1.97
N ALA A 4 -6.02 -22.48 2.16
CA ALA A 4 -6.38 -23.25 3.34
C ALA A 4 -5.61 -24.58 3.33
N GLY A 5 -4.93 -24.90 4.43
CA GLY A 5 -4.06 -26.08 4.54
C GLY A 5 -2.59 -25.83 4.18
N LEU A 6 -2.21 -24.60 3.82
CA LEU A 6 -0.81 -24.21 3.80
C LEU A 6 -0.35 -24.00 5.25
N SER A 7 0.58 -24.85 5.72
CA SER A 7 1.07 -24.84 7.10
C SER A 7 1.60 -23.47 7.54
N SER A 8 2.32 -22.77 6.66
CA SER A 8 2.82 -21.41 6.89
C SER A 8 1.70 -20.39 7.01
N TYR A 9 0.64 -20.49 6.22
CA TYR A 9 -0.53 -19.61 6.33
C TYR A 9 -1.32 -19.88 7.61
N ASP A 10 -1.59 -21.15 7.92
CA ASP A 10 -2.34 -21.54 9.12
C ASP A 10 -1.61 -21.11 10.40
N TYR A 11 -0.27 -21.23 10.41
CA TYR A 11 0.59 -20.70 11.48
C TYR A 11 0.40 -19.19 11.68
N LEU A 12 0.47 -18.40 10.60
CA LEU A 12 0.28 -16.94 10.66
C LEU A 12 -1.14 -16.59 11.14
N LEU A 13 -2.15 -17.25 10.57
CA LEU A 13 -3.56 -17.04 10.89
C LEU A 13 -3.83 -17.29 12.38
N GLN A 14 -3.32 -18.41 12.93
CA GLN A 14 -3.49 -18.73 14.35
C GLN A 14 -2.83 -17.68 15.26
N ARG A 15 -1.64 -17.20 14.91
CA ARG A 15 -0.93 -16.18 15.73
C ARG A 15 -1.61 -14.82 15.69
N VAL A 16 -2.19 -14.44 14.55
CA VAL A 16 -3.02 -13.24 14.44
C VAL A 16 -4.31 -13.40 15.26
N ALA A 17 -5.02 -14.52 15.09
CA ALA A 17 -6.27 -14.79 15.80
C ALA A 17 -6.11 -14.83 17.33
N THR A 18 -4.96 -15.29 17.83
CA THR A 18 -4.63 -15.32 19.26
C THR A 18 -4.05 -14.01 19.79
N GLY A 19 -3.95 -12.97 18.94
CA GLY A 19 -3.40 -11.66 19.33
C GLY A 19 -1.90 -11.68 19.64
N ARG A 20 -1.17 -12.71 19.21
CA ARG A 20 0.28 -12.87 19.41
C ARG A 20 1.12 -12.29 18.28
N LEU A 21 0.49 -11.90 17.19
CA LEU A 21 1.12 -11.34 15.98
C LEU A 21 0.27 -10.20 15.42
N ARG A 22 0.93 -9.12 15.01
CA ARG A 22 0.37 -8.05 14.19
C ARG A 22 1.16 -7.96 12.89
N LEU A 23 0.54 -8.32 11.79
CA LEU A 23 1.09 -8.08 10.46
C LEU A 23 0.61 -6.71 9.97
N VAL A 24 1.55 -5.83 9.68
CA VAL A 24 1.28 -4.48 9.18
C VAL A 24 1.68 -4.42 7.71
N LEU A 25 0.72 -4.13 6.83
CA LEU A 25 0.99 -3.94 5.41
C LEU A 25 1.30 -2.47 5.12
N LEU A 26 2.48 -2.19 4.54
CA LEU A 26 2.88 -0.88 4.07
C LEU A 26 2.61 -0.76 2.56
N LEU A 27 1.60 0.02 2.21
CA LEU A 27 1.29 0.42 0.84
C LEU A 27 1.97 1.75 0.54
N SER A 28 2.90 1.74 -0.40
CA SER A 28 3.67 2.93 -0.72
C SER A 28 4.09 2.93 -2.18
N PRO A 29 3.70 3.94 -2.98
CA PRO A 29 4.31 4.19 -4.27
C PRO A 29 5.83 4.38 -4.16
N PRO A 30 6.59 4.21 -5.26
CA PRO A 30 8.01 4.52 -5.29
C PRO A 30 8.30 5.94 -4.80
N ARG A 31 9.47 6.12 -4.16
CA ARG A 31 9.99 7.46 -3.75
C ARG A 31 9.10 8.22 -2.74
N THR A 32 8.43 7.48 -1.86
CA THR A 32 7.63 8.01 -0.73
C THR A 32 8.35 7.96 0.62
N GLY A 33 9.59 7.46 0.66
CA GLY A 33 10.36 7.31 1.89
C GLY A 33 9.97 6.07 2.71
N SER A 34 9.25 5.10 2.13
CA SER A 34 8.82 3.86 2.79
C SER A 34 9.96 3.09 3.46
N THR A 35 11.12 2.98 2.80
CA THR A 35 12.31 2.34 3.38
C THR A 35 12.85 3.11 4.58
N ALA A 36 12.87 4.45 4.52
CA ALA A 36 13.33 5.27 5.64
C ALA A 36 12.37 5.14 6.84
N LEU A 37 11.06 5.10 6.59
CA LEU A 37 10.06 4.86 7.62
C LEU A 37 10.19 3.47 8.24
N ALA A 38 10.30 2.42 7.42
CA ALA A 38 10.46 1.05 7.90
C ALA A 38 11.70 0.93 8.81
N ASN A 39 12.83 1.52 8.41
CA ASN A 39 14.05 1.55 9.21
C ASN A 39 13.87 2.35 10.52
N ALA A 40 13.14 3.46 10.49
CA ALA A 40 12.84 4.23 11.70
C ALA A 40 11.97 3.41 12.67
N LEU A 41 10.89 2.78 12.18
CA LEU A 41 10.02 1.93 12.97
C LEU A 41 10.77 0.77 13.63
N ALA A 42 11.67 0.12 12.88
CA ALA A 42 12.50 -0.96 13.40
C ALA A 42 13.47 -0.47 14.49
N ARG A 43 14.19 0.64 14.23
CA ARG A 43 15.14 1.23 15.20
C ARG A 43 14.48 1.70 16.49
N HIS A 44 13.22 2.15 16.44
CA HIS A 44 12.46 2.60 17.60
C HIS A 44 11.65 1.48 18.26
N GLY A 45 11.89 0.21 17.89
CA GLY A 45 11.20 -0.96 18.48
C GLY A 45 9.69 -0.98 18.26
N GLN A 46 9.20 -0.25 17.25
CA GLN A 46 7.78 -0.26 16.87
C GLN A 46 7.43 -1.49 16.03
N VAL A 47 8.41 -2.03 15.31
CA VAL A 47 8.30 -3.30 14.57
C VAL A 47 9.50 -4.18 14.89
N ASP A 48 9.24 -5.48 15.00
CA ASP A 48 10.22 -6.49 15.36
C ASP A 48 10.93 -7.07 14.13
N ALA A 49 10.26 -7.08 12.97
CA ALA A 49 10.85 -7.46 11.69
C ALA A 49 10.27 -6.64 10.53
N VAL A 50 11.06 -6.50 9.47
CA VAL A 50 10.64 -5.91 8.19
C VAL A 50 10.84 -6.94 7.09
N VAL A 51 9.74 -7.31 6.43
CA VAL A 51 9.73 -8.20 5.28
C VAL A 51 9.51 -7.36 4.02
N THR A 52 10.53 -7.32 3.16
CA THR A 52 10.51 -6.53 1.93
C THR A 52 10.27 -7.44 0.73
N GLU A 53 9.22 -7.12 -0.03
CA GLU A 53 8.92 -7.74 -1.33
C GLU A 53 8.82 -9.28 -1.27
N PRO A 54 8.09 -9.88 -0.31
CA PRO A 54 8.08 -11.33 -0.13
C PRO A 54 7.51 -12.08 -1.34
N ALA A 55 6.58 -11.46 -2.07
CA ALA A 55 6.00 -12.04 -3.27
C ALA A 55 6.77 -11.74 -4.57
N GLY A 56 7.53 -10.63 -4.61
CA GLY A 56 8.30 -10.26 -5.80
C GLY A 56 9.52 -11.17 -6.00
N GLN A 57 10.06 -11.78 -4.94
CA GLN A 57 11.14 -12.77 -5.08
C GLN A 57 10.76 -14.00 -5.92
N TYR A 58 9.47 -14.28 -6.04
CA TYR A 58 8.95 -15.48 -6.71
C TYR A 58 8.01 -15.14 -7.88
N HIS A 59 8.05 -13.90 -8.40
CA HIS A 59 7.14 -13.44 -9.46
C HIS A 59 7.20 -14.28 -10.75
N LEU A 60 8.34 -14.94 -11.03
CA LEU A 60 8.52 -15.84 -12.18
C LEU A 60 8.06 -17.29 -11.92
N ARG A 61 7.71 -17.65 -10.68
CA ARG A 61 7.27 -18.99 -10.27
C ARG A 61 5.82 -18.97 -9.84
N ALA A 62 4.91 -18.78 -10.79
CA ALA A 62 3.48 -18.60 -10.54
C ALA A 62 2.88 -19.68 -9.62
N ASP A 63 3.28 -20.94 -9.81
CA ASP A 63 2.72 -22.08 -9.07
C ASP A 63 3.19 -22.16 -7.61
N ALA A 64 4.39 -21.65 -7.31
CA ALA A 64 4.99 -21.72 -5.97
C ALA A 64 4.92 -20.39 -5.21
N ARG A 65 4.72 -19.25 -5.91
CA ARG A 65 4.82 -17.90 -5.35
C ARG A 65 4.03 -17.76 -4.04
N VAL A 66 2.79 -18.23 -4.01
CA VAL A 66 1.91 -18.06 -2.83
C VAL A 66 2.46 -18.82 -1.62
N VAL A 67 2.90 -20.08 -1.81
CA VAL A 67 3.48 -20.90 -0.75
C VAL A 67 4.75 -20.26 -0.21
N GLU A 68 5.63 -19.87 -1.12
CA GLU A 68 6.93 -19.27 -0.80
C GLU A 68 6.76 -17.91 -0.10
N THR A 69 5.79 -17.10 -0.54
CA THR A 69 5.48 -15.80 0.07
C THR A 69 5.06 -15.97 1.53
N PHE A 70 4.12 -16.88 1.82
CA PHE A 70 3.69 -17.13 3.19
C PHE A 70 4.77 -17.84 4.01
N GLY A 71 5.58 -18.70 3.39
CA GLY A 71 6.74 -19.32 4.01
C GLY A 71 7.75 -18.27 4.50
N LEU A 72 8.14 -17.33 3.63
CA LEU A 72 9.08 -16.27 3.95
C LEU A 72 8.56 -15.38 5.10
N ILE A 73 7.27 -15.05 5.09
CA ILE A 73 6.65 -14.29 6.18
C ILE A 73 6.65 -15.12 7.49
N ALA A 74 6.34 -16.41 7.42
CA ALA A 74 6.34 -17.29 8.59
C ALA A 74 7.75 -17.44 9.19
N ASP A 75 8.77 -17.57 8.36
CA ASP A 75 10.17 -17.64 8.77
C ASP A 75 10.61 -16.35 9.46
N ALA A 76 10.24 -15.19 8.90
CA ALA A 76 10.51 -13.90 9.52
C ALA A 76 9.81 -13.77 10.89
N VAL A 77 8.56 -14.24 11.01
CA VAL A 77 7.83 -14.28 12.29
C VAL A 77 8.49 -15.23 13.29
N ALA A 78 9.00 -16.39 12.84
CA ALA A 78 9.70 -17.33 13.69
C ALA A 78 11.04 -16.77 14.19
N ALA A 79 11.78 -16.06 13.32
CA ALA A 79 13.06 -15.45 13.63
C ALA A 79 12.97 -14.30 14.66
N VAL A 80 11.84 -13.62 14.76
CA VAL A 80 11.56 -12.63 15.83
C VAL A 80 11.62 -13.27 17.23
N GLY A 81 11.45 -14.59 17.32
CA GLY A 81 11.46 -15.31 18.58
C GLY A 81 10.20 -15.09 19.44
N PRO A 82 10.13 -15.70 20.63
CA PRO A 82 9.00 -15.51 21.54
C PRO A 82 9.02 -14.08 22.10
N CYS A 83 8.07 -13.25 21.65
CA CYS A 83 7.80 -11.97 22.28
C CYS A 83 7.32 -12.18 23.72
N PRO A 84 7.68 -11.27 24.65
CA PRO A 84 7.14 -11.32 26.02
C PRO A 84 5.61 -11.27 25.97
N ALA A 85 4.96 -12.00 26.89
CA ALA A 85 3.50 -12.13 26.93
C ALA A 85 2.75 -10.77 27.01
N SER A 86 3.47 -9.69 27.33
CA SER A 86 2.95 -8.33 27.42
C SER A 86 2.71 -7.63 26.09
N ARG A 87 3.25 -8.09 24.95
CA ARG A 87 2.96 -7.49 23.64
C ARG A 87 3.00 -8.49 22.47
N PRO A 88 2.19 -8.28 21.42
CA PRO A 88 2.31 -9.04 20.18
C PRO A 88 3.65 -8.75 19.47
N ALA A 89 4.13 -9.73 18.70
CA ALA A 89 5.14 -9.50 17.69
C ALA A 89 4.55 -8.63 16.57
N VAL A 90 5.30 -7.65 16.07
CA VAL A 90 4.86 -6.74 15.01
C VAL A 90 5.78 -6.91 13.81
N VAL A 91 5.25 -7.37 12.68
CA VAL A 91 6.01 -7.54 11.44
C VAL A 91 5.47 -6.60 10.38
N LEU A 92 6.34 -5.77 9.82
CA LEU A 92 6.03 -4.86 8.74
C LEU A 92 6.30 -5.54 7.40
N ILE A 93 5.30 -5.61 6.54
CA ILE A 93 5.41 -6.15 5.19
C ILE A 93 5.30 -4.99 4.21
N LYS A 94 6.29 -4.81 3.33
CA LYS A 94 6.24 -3.77 2.28
C LYS A 94 6.44 -4.37 0.90
N GLU A 95 6.00 -3.64 -0.14
CA GLU A 95 6.26 -3.97 -1.55
C GLU A 95 5.71 -5.32 -2.01
N THR A 96 4.65 -5.82 -1.36
CA THR A 96 3.98 -7.07 -1.76
C THR A 96 2.69 -6.84 -2.54
N ALA A 97 2.11 -5.64 -2.44
CA ALA A 97 0.74 -5.37 -2.88
C ALA A 97 0.53 -5.57 -4.38
N GLN A 98 1.53 -5.22 -5.20
CA GLN A 98 1.48 -5.40 -6.65
C GLN A 98 1.51 -6.88 -7.09
N HIS A 99 1.77 -7.81 -6.17
CA HIS A 99 1.84 -9.24 -6.44
C HIS A 99 0.66 -10.02 -5.86
N ILE A 100 -0.23 -9.39 -5.07
CA ILE A 100 -1.37 -10.09 -4.47
C ILE A 100 -2.35 -10.46 -5.58
N GLY A 101 -2.57 -11.76 -5.76
CA GLY A 101 -3.55 -12.29 -6.69
C GLY A 101 -5.00 -11.96 -6.29
N PRO A 102 -5.93 -12.02 -7.26
CA PRO A 102 -7.33 -11.70 -7.01
C PRO A 102 -8.03 -12.73 -6.11
N ASP A 103 -9.22 -12.36 -5.63
CA ASP A 103 -10.18 -13.18 -4.90
C ASP A 103 -9.64 -13.92 -3.67
N ARG A 104 -9.12 -15.14 -3.86
CA ARG A 104 -8.76 -16.06 -2.78
C ARG A 104 -7.54 -15.58 -2.02
N GLU A 105 -6.52 -15.12 -2.73
CA GLU A 105 -5.30 -14.63 -2.11
C GLU A 105 -5.54 -13.30 -1.40
N TRP A 106 -6.27 -12.38 -2.02
CA TRP A 106 -6.72 -11.16 -1.35
C TRP A 106 -7.45 -11.44 -0.03
N ARG A 107 -8.38 -12.41 0.00
CA ARG A 107 -9.06 -12.80 1.23
C ARG A 107 -8.10 -13.37 2.28
N ALA A 108 -7.13 -14.17 1.87
CA ALA A 108 -6.11 -14.72 2.76
C ALA A 108 -5.25 -13.60 3.39
N TRP A 109 -4.76 -12.66 2.58
CA TRP A 109 -4.07 -11.47 3.09
C TRP A 109 -4.94 -10.66 4.05
N ARG A 110 -6.20 -10.40 3.67
CA ARG A 110 -7.14 -9.66 4.53
C ARG A 110 -7.37 -10.35 5.88
N ALA A 111 -7.33 -11.67 5.94
CA ALA A 111 -7.54 -12.41 7.20
C ALA A 111 -6.37 -12.30 8.18
N ILE A 112 -5.15 -12.05 7.71
CA ILE A 112 -3.94 -12.02 8.54
C ILE A 112 -3.37 -10.61 8.75
N ILE A 113 -3.74 -9.63 7.93
CA ILE A 113 -3.30 -8.24 8.09
C ILE A 113 -4.11 -7.55 9.21
N ASP A 114 -3.39 -7.10 10.24
CA ASP A 114 -3.96 -6.34 11.36
C ASP A 114 -4.18 -4.87 10.96
N LYS A 115 -3.19 -4.26 10.30
CA LYS A 115 -3.25 -2.85 9.87
C LYS A 115 -2.62 -2.63 8.51
N THR A 116 -3.15 -1.65 7.80
CA THR A 116 -2.58 -1.14 6.56
C THR A 116 -2.13 0.30 6.76
N LEU A 117 -0.84 0.55 6.56
CA LEU A 117 -0.25 1.88 6.51
C LEU A 117 -0.13 2.31 5.05
N VAL A 118 -0.67 3.47 4.71
CA VAL A 118 -0.58 4.01 3.35
C VAL A 118 0.29 5.25 3.35
N LEU A 119 1.40 5.19 2.61
CA LEU A 119 2.24 6.36 2.35
C LEU A 119 1.88 6.95 1.01
N VAL A 120 1.48 8.21 1.04
CA VAL A 120 1.14 8.96 -0.17
C VAL A 120 2.03 10.18 -0.23
N ARG A 121 2.89 10.25 -1.23
CA ARG A 121 3.52 11.52 -1.60
C ARG A 121 2.53 12.25 -2.48
N GLN A 122 2.12 13.46 -2.09
CA GLN A 122 1.23 14.35 -2.85
C GLN A 122 0.14 13.55 -3.62
N PRO A 123 -1.02 13.25 -3.00
CA PRO A 123 -2.01 12.29 -3.52
C PRO A 123 -2.33 12.40 -5.01
N ALA A 124 -2.33 13.62 -5.55
CA ALA A 124 -2.45 13.89 -6.98
C ALA A 124 -1.35 13.21 -7.82
N LEU A 125 -0.07 13.35 -7.45
CA LEU A 125 1.07 12.75 -8.16
C LEU A 125 1.13 11.23 -7.99
N ALA A 126 0.74 10.70 -6.83
CA ALA A 126 0.68 9.26 -6.61
C ALA A 126 -0.39 8.61 -7.51
N LEU A 127 -1.56 9.23 -7.60
CA LEU A 127 -2.64 8.80 -8.50
C LEU A 127 -2.23 8.96 -9.97
N GLU A 128 -1.63 10.09 -10.33
CA GLU A 128 -1.13 10.36 -11.68
C GLU A 128 -0.07 9.34 -12.10
N SER A 129 0.90 9.03 -11.23
CA SER A 129 1.92 8.02 -11.50
C SER A 129 1.33 6.62 -11.66
N LEU A 130 0.32 6.25 -10.87
CA LEU A 130 -0.38 4.98 -11.00
C LEU A 130 -1.13 4.90 -12.34
N ILE A 131 -1.90 5.94 -12.68
CA ILE A 131 -2.62 6.03 -13.95
C ILE A 131 -1.64 5.95 -15.13
N LEU A 132 -0.53 6.68 -15.09
CA LEU A 132 0.48 6.65 -16.15
C LEU A 132 1.17 5.29 -16.27
N MET A 133 1.44 4.59 -15.16
CA MET A 133 1.97 3.24 -15.21
C MET A 133 0.95 2.26 -15.81
N THR A 134 -0.32 2.33 -15.41
CA THR A 134 -1.37 1.43 -15.91
C THR A 134 -1.70 1.69 -17.38
N LEU A 135 -1.82 2.96 -17.79
CA LEU A 135 -2.08 3.35 -19.17
C LEU A 135 -0.85 3.11 -20.07
N GLY A 136 0.35 3.47 -19.60
CA GLY A 136 1.58 3.22 -20.35
C GLY A 136 1.86 1.73 -20.54
N LEU A 137 1.48 0.88 -19.56
CA LEU A 137 1.51 -0.57 -19.70
C LEU A 137 0.48 -1.05 -20.72
N ALA A 138 -0.74 -0.49 -20.71
CA ALA A 138 -1.78 -0.80 -21.69
C ALA A 138 -1.35 -0.41 -23.13
N ASP A 139 -0.72 0.76 -23.30
CA ASP A 139 -0.20 1.25 -24.58
C ASP A 139 0.98 0.40 -25.10
N LEU A 140 1.89 0.00 -24.20
CA LEU A 140 2.98 -0.94 -24.50
C LEU A 140 2.46 -2.31 -24.95
N LEU A 141 1.42 -2.82 -24.28
CA LEU A 141 0.81 -4.10 -24.60
C LEU A 141 -0.07 -4.06 -25.86
N SER A 142 -0.52 -2.87 -26.27
CA SER A 142 -1.28 -2.67 -27.51
C SER A 142 -0.42 -2.24 -28.71
N GLY A 143 0.91 -2.27 -28.57
CA GLY A 143 1.85 -2.01 -29.67
C GLY A 143 1.93 -0.54 -30.11
N GLY A 144 1.55 0.40 -29.23
CA GLY A 144 1.41 1.81 -29.54
C GLY A 144 2.73 2.59 -29.62
N SER A 145 2.98 3.13 -30.80
CA SER A 145 4.00 4.15 -31.09
C SER A 145 3.75 5.46 -30.31
N GLU A 146 4.81 6.02 -29.72
CA GLU A 146 4.95 7.41 -29.24
C GLU A 146 3.78 8.07 -28.46
N ALA A 147 3.46 7.57 -27.27
CA ALA A 147 2.73 8.38 -26.29
C ALA A 147 3.73 9.20 -25.45
N ARG A 148 3.95 10.48 -25.80
CA ARG A 148 4.57 11.45 -24.87
C ARG A 148 3.50 11.97 -23.92
N PRO A 149 3.45 11.54 -22.65
CA PRO A 149 2.51 12.12 -21.71
C PRO A 149 2.86 13.60 -21.52
N ARG A 150 1.97 14.49 -21.96
CA ARG A 150 2.05 15.91 -21.60
C ARG A 150 1.76 16.01 -20.11
N LEU A 151 2.83 16.11 -19.33
CA LEU A 151 2.80 16.52 -17.93
C LEU A 151 1.89 17.75 -17.79
N TRP A 152 0.85 17.64 -16.95
CA TRP A 152 0.03 18.78 -16.55
C TRP A 152 0.77 19.57 -15.47
N LEU A 153 2.00 19.97 -15.78
CA LEU A 153 2.78 20.90 -14.98
C LEU A 153 2.69 22.25 -15.68
N SER A 154 2.08 23.22 -15.01
CA SER A 154 2.36 24.61 -15.34
C SER A 154 3.87 24.86 -15.18
N PRO A 155 4.49 25.74 -15.99
CA PRO A 155 5.91 26.12 -15.86
C PRO A 155 6.31 26.58 -14.44
N ALA A 156 5.34 26.89 -13.58
CA ALA A 156 5.56 27.35 -12.21
C ALA A 156 5.45 26.24 -11.13
N GLY A 157 5.32 24.96 -11.49
CA GLY A 157 5.31 23.84 -10.52
C GLY A 157 4.10 23.80 -9.59
N ARG A 158 3.01 24.50 -9.89
CA ARG A 158 1.75 24.43 -9.14
C ARG A 158 0.83 23.39 -9.77
N ALA A 159 0.37 22.43 -8.96
CA ALA A 159 -0.71 21.53 -9.32
C ALA A 159 -2.01 22.35 -9.46
N THR A 160 -2.51 22.50 -10.68
CA THR A 160 -3.85 23.04 -10.94
C THR A 160 -4.81 21.89 -11.17
N CYS A 161 -5.94 21.90 -10.47
CA CYS A 161 -7.02 20.94 -10.73
C CYS A 161 -7.51 21.09 -12.17
N PRO A 162 -7.84 19.98 -12.87
CA PRO A 162 -8.47 20.06 -14.18
C PRO A 162 -9.82 20.78 -14.06
N PRO A 163 -10.19 21.63 -15.02
CA PRO A 163 -11.37 22.50 -14.93
C PRO A 163 -12.71 21.74 -14.84
N ARG A 164 -12.72 20.41 -15.05
CA ARG A 164 -13.94 19.58 -15.05
C ARG A 164 -14.35 19.00 -13.68
N TRP A 165 -13.52 19.10 -12.64
CA TRP A 165 -13.88 18.55 -11.31
C TRP A 165 -14.66 19.55 -10.43
N ALA A 166 -14.58 20.85 -10.71
CA ALA A 166 -15.34 21.86 -9.97
C ALA A 166 -16.86 21.74 -10.19
N ASP A 167 -17.27 21.34 -11.40
CA ASP A 167 -18.69 21.20 -11.77
C ASP A 167 -19.36 19.99 -11.10
N LEU A 168 -18.58 18.97 -10.72
CA LEU A 168 -19.08 17.74 -10.07
C LEU A 168 -19.43 17.94 -8.58
N LEU A 169 -18.97 19.02 -7.94
CA LEU A 169 -19.27 19.35 -6.55
C LEU A 169 -20.24 20.53 -6.38
N GLY A 170 -20.64 21.19 -7.47
CA GLY A 170 -21.60 22.31 -7.47
C GLY A 170 -23.08 21.91 -7.50
N GLY A 171 -23.38 20.61 -7.49
CA GLY A 171 -24.74 20.05 -7.66
C GLY A 171 -25.49 19.70 -6.39
N LEU A 172 -25.17 20.28 -5.23
CA LEU A 172 -26.00 20.14 -4.02
C LEU A 172 -26.88 21.38 -3.84
N PRO A 173 -28.22 21.27 -3.92
CA PRO A 173 -29.10 22.41 -3.71
C PRO A 173 -29.21 22.70 -2.21
N GLY A 174 -28.93 23.96 -1.84
CA GLY A 174 -29.38 24.53 -0.57
C GLY A 174 -28.26 24.93 0.38
N THR A 175 -27.69 26.12 0.19
CA THR A 175 -27.95 27.27 1.08
C THR A 175 -27.20 28.50 0.57
N ALA A 176 -27.97 29.43 0.02
CA ALA A 176 -27.49 30.76 -0.28
C ALA A 176 -27.37 31.59 1.01
N ALA A 177 -26.36 32.46 0.99
CA ALA A 177 -26.28 33.76 1.64
C ALA A 177 -25.95 33.83 3.15
N ARG A 178 -24.75 34.35 3.43
CA ARG A 178 -24.47 35.74 3.88
C ARG A 178 -22.98 35.76 4.25
N GLY A 179 -22.12 36.57 3.63
CA GLY A 179 -22.20 38.02 3.67
C GLY A 179 -21.66 38.54 5.00
N THR A 180 -20.34 38.45 5.23
CA THR A 180 -19.69 39.18 6.33
C THR A 180 -18.27 39.57 5.93
N ARG A 181 -18.12 40.86 5.62
CA ARG A 181 -16.84 41.58 5.69
C ARG A 181 -16.30 41.46 7.11
N LEU A 182 -15.03 41.10 7.26
CA LEU A 182 -14.26 41.45 8.45
C LEU A 182 -12.97 42.15 8.01
N GLN A 183 -12.86 43.37 8.51
CA GLN A 183 -11.81 44.35 8.26
C GLN A 183 -10.49 43.90 8.91
N ARG A 184 -9.38 44.34 8.32
CA ARG A 184 -8.07 44.38 8.98
C ARG A 184 -8.17 45.24 10.23
N ILE A 185 -7.71 44.72 11.36
CA ILE A 185 -7.35 45.52 12.53
C ILE A 185 -5.84 45.33 12.74
N ARG A 186 -5.11 46.45 12.65
CA ARG A 186 -3.92 46.74 13.47
C ARG A 186 -4.43 47.46 14.71
#